data_AF-A0A9W7D4M3-F1
#
_entry.id   AF-A0A9W7D4M3-F1
#
_cell.length_a   1.000
_cell.length_b   1.000
_cell.length_c   1.000
_cell.angle_alpha   90.00
_cell.angle_beta   90.00
_cell.angle_gamma   90.00
#
_symmetry.space_group_name_H-M   'P 1'
#
loop_
_entity.id
_entity.type
_entity.pdbx_description
1 polymer ?
#
loop_
_entity_poly.entity_id
_entity_poly.type
_entity_poly.pdbx_seq_one_letter_code
_entity_poly.pdbx_strand_id
1 'polypeptide(L)'
;MIYKSRPLFSVIGDIIVWDTTISTQSMLLDCGATTVYVSRRWGGEHQLKTAKFHGKNILIKLGDNQIKEAELKIQSVKVQLSGLDEAGV
;
A
#
# COMPACT_ATOMS: atom_id res chain seq x y z
N MET A 1 -6.79 -8.04 -6.39
CA MET A 1 -5.76 -9.10 -6.38
C MET A 1 -6.39 -10.34 -5.75
N ILE A 2 -6.32 -11.51 -6.38
CA ILE A 2 -6.86 -12.76 -5.82
C ILE A 2 -5.67 -13.65 -5.51
N TYR A 3 -5.38 -13.83 -4.21
CA TYR A 3 -4.29 -14.68 -3.75
C TYR A 3 -4.77 -16.13 -3.68
N LYS A 4 -4.10 -17.03 -4.40
CA LYS A 4 -4.49 -18.45 -4.49
C LYS A 4 -3.70 -19.38 -3.56
N SER A 5 -2.62 -18.92 -2.93
CA SER A 5 -1.82 -19.78 -2.04
C SER A 5 -0.80 -19.03 -1.17
N ARG A 6 -0.61 -19.53 0.06
CA ARG A 6 0.43 -19.23 1.08
C ARG A 6 0.37 -17.83 1.71
N PRO A 7 0.84 -17.67 2.98
CA PRO A 7 0.16 -16.79 3.92
C PRO A 7 0.30 -15.33 3.51
N LEU A 8 -0.83 -14.64 3.52
CA LEU A 8 -0.88 -13.19 3.59
C LEU A 8 -0.60 -12.85 5.05
N PHE A 9 0.59 -12.34 5.33
CA PHE A 9 0.93 -11.87 6.66
C PHE A 9 0.77 -10.36 6.71
N SER A 10 0.19 -9.91 7.81
CA SER A 10 0.13 -8.50 8.14
C SER A 10 1.29 -8.18 9.07
N VAL A 11 1.99 -7.09 8.76
CA VAL A 11 3.11 -6.58 9.55
C VAL A 11 2.79 -5.20 10.09
N ILE A 12 3.37 -4.88 11.24
CA ILE A 12 3.34 -3.54 11.83
C ILE A 12 4.54 -2.77 11.31
N GLY A 13 4.37 -1.47 11.12
CA GLY A 13 5.47 -0.59 10.77
C GLY A 13 5.00 0.81 10.44
N ASP A 14 5.93 1.64 10.04
CA ASP A 14 5.71 3.04 9.78
C ASP A 14 5.77 3.34 8.28
N ILE A 15 4.83 4.17 7.83
CA ILE A 15 4.87 4.79 6.51
C ILE A 15 5.36 6.23 6.72
N ILE A 16 6.56 6.50 6.20
CA ILE A 16 7.19 7.81 6.28
C ILE A 16 6.90 8.55 4.97
N VAL A 17 6.21 9.67 5.08
CA VAL A 17 5.85 10.53 3.96
C VAL A 17 6.39 11.92 4.26
N TRP A 18 7.42 12.33 3.52
CA TRP A 18 8.15 13.58 3.77
C TRP A 18 8.74 13.53 5.18
N ASP A 19 8.38 14.45 6.06
CA ASP A 19 8.81 14.50 7.47
C ASP A 19 7.73 13.99 8.44
N THR A 20 6.68 13.34 7.92
CA THR A 20 5.59 12.76 8.73
C THR A 20 5.74 11.25 8.81
N THR A 21 5.78 10.72 10.03
CA THR A 21 5.75 9.28 10.30
C THR A 21 4.34 8.87 10.68
N ILE A 22 3.79 7.88 9.96
CA ILE A 22 2.46 7.34 10.22
C ILE A 22 2.57 5.87 10.59
N SER A 23 2.36 5.58 11.87
CA SER A 23 2.35 4.20 12.36
C SER A 23 1.12 3.44 11.88
N THR A 24 1.38 2.30 11.25
CA THR A 24 0.37 1.44 10.64
C THR A 24 0.41 0.07 11.29
N GLN A 25 -0.71 -0.33 11.88
CA GLN A 25 -0.85 -1.60 12.62
C GLN A 25 -1.09 -2.81 11.70
N SER A 26 -1.39 -2.58 10.42
CA SER A 26 -1.70 -3.67 9.48
C SER A 26 -1.28 -3.31 8.05
N MET A 27 -0.09 -3.74 7.66
CA MET A 27 0.40 -3.69 6.28
C MET A 27 0.47 -5.10 5.72
N LEU A 28 -0.18 -5.33 4.57
CA LEU A 28 -0.09 -6.61 3.88
C LEU A 28 1.29 -6.73 3.21
N LEU A 29 2.10 -7.72 3.60
CA LEU A 29 3.32 -8.02 2.84
C LEU A 29 2.97 -8.95 1.68
N ASP A 30 3.14 -8.43 0.48
CA ASP A 30 2.91 -9.14 -0.77
C ASP A 30 4.22 -9.27 -1.55
N CYS A 31 4.85 -10.45 -1.46
CA CYS A 31 6.09 -10.73 -2.18
C CYS A 31 5.94 -10.71 -3.72
N GLY A 32 4.70 -10.71 -4.24
CA GLY A 32 4.43 -10.53 -5.66
C GLY A 32 4.28 -9.07 -6.09
N ALA A 33 4.22 -8.12 -5.15
CA ALA A 33 4.08 -6.71 -5.44
C ALA A 33 5.46 -6.04 -5.59
N THR A 34 5.70 -5.39 -6.73
CA THR A 34 6.90 -4.57 -6.96
C THR A 34 6.73 -3.12 -6.50
N THR A 35 5.51 -2.74 -6.10
CA THR A 35 5.13 -1.36 -5.78
C THR A 35 4.27 -1.36 -4.52
N VAL A 36 4.48 -0.39 -3.64
CA VAL A 36 3.62 -0.17 -2.47
C VAL A 36 2.29 0.42 -2.92
N TYR A 37 1.18 -0.24 -2.56
CA TYR A 37 -0.16 0.26 -2.79
C TYR A 37 -0.78 0.69 -1.47
N VAL A 38 -1.34 1.91 -1.46
CA VAL A 38 -2.04 2.46 -0.32
C VAL A 38 -3.48 2.72 -0.72
N SER A 39 -4.44 2.37 0.15
CA SER A 39 -5.85 2.61 -0.16
C SER A 39 -6.14 4.11 -0.26
N ARG A 40 -7.05 4.50 -1.18
CA ARG A 40 -7.47 5.90 -1.33
C ARG A 40 -8.02 6.49 -0.03
N ARG A 41 -8.74 5.67 0.75
CA ARG A 41 -9.30 6.07 2.04
C ARG A 41 -8.20 6.43 3.03
N TRP A 42 -7.20 5.55 3.19
CA TRP A 42 -6.07 5.80 4.09
C TRP A 42 -5.31 7.06 3.69
N GLY A 43 -5.08 7.26 2.38
CA GLY A 43 -4.44 8.48 1.88
C GLY A 43 -5.24 9.76 2.17
N GLY A 44 -6.57 9.68 2.16
CA GLY A 44 -7.46 10.78 2.54
C GLY A 44 -7.45 11.07 4.04
N GLU A 45 -7.51 10.03 4.88
CA GLU A 45 -7.47 10.15 6.35
C GLU A 45 -6.17 10.82 6.84
N HIS A 46 -5.06 10.57 6.16
CA HIS A 46 -3.75 11.15 6.48
C HIS A 46 -3.40 12.38 5.62
N GLN A 47 -4.38 12.91 4.87
CA GLN A 47 -4.24 14.13 4.06
C GLN A 47 -3.01 14.10 3.13
N LEU A 48 -2.71 12.93 2.55
CA LEU A 48 -1.57 12.77 1.67
C LEU A 48 -1.74 13.66 0.44
N LYS A 49 -0.77 14.53 0.22
CA LYS A 49 -0.62 15.20 -1.08
C LYS A 49 -0.21 14.12 -2.07
N THR A 50 -0.96 14.01 -3.16
CA THR A 50 -0.70 13.04 -4.23
C THR A 50 -0.66 13.77 -5.56
N ALA A 51 0.21 13.33 -6.46
CA ALA A 51 0.26 13.84 -7.83
C ALA A 51 -0.53 12.92 -8.76
N LYS A 52 -1.29 13.51 -9.68
CA LYS A 52 -1.91 12.77 -10.77
C LYS A 52 -0.83 12.33 -11.75
N PHE A 53 -0.73 11.03 -12.00
CA PHE A 53 0.15 10.53 -13.05
C PHE A 53 -0.57 10.67 -14.40
N HIS A 54 -0.26 11.76 -15.10
CA HIS A 54 -0.98 12.15 -16.30
C HIS A 54 -0.86 11.09 -17.40
N GLY A 55 -1.96 10.88 -18.14
CA GLY A 55 -2.00 9.94 -19.26
C GLY A 55 -2.01 8.46 -18.85
N LYS A 56 -2.19 8.14 -17.56
CA LYS A 56 -2.37 6.77 -17.10
C LYS A 56 -3.58 6.64 -16.18
N ASN A 57 -4.39 5.64 -16.48
CA ASN A 57 -5.40 5.12 -15.58
C ASN A 57 -5.03 3.70 -15.17
N ILE A 58 -5.51 3.27 -14.01
CA ILE A 58 -5.41 1.90 -13.54
C ILE A 58 -6.78 1.22 -13.63
N LEU A 59 -6.75 -0.06 -13.97
CA LEU A 59 -7.92 -0.93 -13.87
C LEU A 59 -7.92 -1.58 -12.50
N ILE A 60 -8.91 -1.23 -11.67
CA ILE A 60 -9.08 -1.75 -10.32
C ILE A 60 -10.18 -2.80 -10.35
N LYS A 61 -9.86 -4.03 -9.95
CA LYS A 61 -10.85 -5.06 -9.68
C LYS A 61 -11.39 -4.90 -8.27
N LEU A 62 -12.66 -4.53 -8.15
CA LEU A 62 -13.36 -4.34 -6.89
C LEU A 62 -13.86 -5.69 -6.32
N GLY A 63 -14.30 -5.69 -5.06
CA GLY A 63 -14.73 -6.91 -4.35
C GLY A 63 -15.95 -7.61 -4.97
N ASP A 64 -16.72 -6.90 -5.79
CA ASP A 64 -17.82 -7.41 -6.63
C ASP A 64 -17.32 -8.00 -7.96
N ASN A 65 -16.00 -8.16 -8.13
CA ASN A 65 -15.30 -8.57 -9.34
C ASN A 65 -15.47 -7.63 -10.55
N GLN A 66 -16.06 -6.45 -10.38
CA GLN A 66 -16.13 -5.46 -11.45
C GLN A 66 -14.74 -4.82 -11.64
N ILE A 67 -14.38 -4.58 -12.89
CA ILE A 67 -13.19 -3.83 -13.25
C ILE A 67 -13.62 -2.39 -13.52
N LYS A 68 -13.08 -1.44 -12.76
CA LYS A 68 -13.31 -0.02 -12.96
C LYS A 68 -12.01 0.70 -13.27
N GLU A 69 -12.10 1.66 -14.18
CA GLU A 69 -11.01 2.56 -14.48
C GLU A 69 -10.93 3.65 -13.38
N ALA A 70 -9.72 3.91 -12.90
CA ALA A 70 -9.46 4.95 -11.92
C ALA A 70 -8.17 5.69 -12.25
N GLU A 71 -8.17 6.98 -11.97
CA GLU A 71 -6.97 7.82 -12.09
C GLU A 71 -5.86 7.31 -11.16
N LEU A 72 -4.65 7.15 -11.70
CA LEU A 72 -3.46 6.80 -10.93
C LEU A 72 -2.93 8.03 -10.21
N LYS A 73 -2.96 7.98 -8.87
CA LYS A 73 -2.37 8.98 -7.99
C LYS A 73 -1.14 8.40 -7.31
N ILE A 74 -0.03 9.12 -7.37
CA ILE A 74 1.26 8.67 -6.85
C ILE A 74 1.77 9.59 -5.74
N GLN A 75 2.51 9.01 -4.81
CA GLN A 75 3.23 9.72 -3.76
C GLN A 75 4.48 8.93 -3.39
N SER A 76 5.60 9.61 -3.16
CA SER A 76 6.81 8.99 -2.63
C SER A 76 6.63 8.72 -1.14
N VAL A 77 6.86 7.47 -0.74
CA VAL A 77 6.79 7.00 0.64
C VAL A 77 8.00 6.13 0.94
N LYS A 78 8.45 6.11 2.20
CA LYS A 78 9.36 5.08 2.71
C LYS A 78 8.57 4.20 3.67
N VAL A 79 8.83 2.91 3.64
CA VAL A 79 8.22 1.95 4.57
C VAL A 79 9.32 1.43 5.48
N GLN A 80 9.10 1.54 6.79
CA GLN A 80 9.96 0.96 7.80
C GLN A 80 9.15 -0.09 8.54
N LEU A 81 9.59 -1.35 8.48
CA LEU A 81 8.93 -2.45 9.16
C LEU A 81 9.45 -2.55 10.59
N SER A 82 8.56 -2.87 11.53
CA SER A 82 8.88 -3.01 12.95
C SER A 82 8.68 -4.46 13.40
N GLY A 83 9.43 -4.91 14.40
CA GLY A 83 9.29 -6.26 14.96
C GLY A 83 9.86 -7.38 14.06
N LEU A 84 10.80 -7.04 13.17
CA LEU A 84 11.58 -8.01 12.39
C LEU A 84 12.89 -8.43 13.08
N ASP A 85 13.10 -7.98 14.32
CA ASP A 85 14.37 -8.12 15.02
C ASP A 85 14.68 -9.55 15.49
N GLU A 86 13.73 -10.49 15.35
CA GLU A 86 13.92 -11.90 15.69
C GLU A 86 13.42 -12.82 14.57
N ALA A 87 14.25 -13.01 13.54
CA ALA A 87 14.27 -14.26 12.80
C ALA A 87 15.63 -14.90 13.07
N GLY A 88 15.69 -15.76 14.09
CA GLY A 88 16.86 -16.58 14.37
C GLY A 88 17.27 -17.36 13.11
N VAL A 89 18.44 -17.02 12.58
CA VAL A 89 19.16 -17.81 11.58
C VAL A 89 19.80 -19.00 12.26
#